data_AF-A0A9P6AKX5-F1
#
_entry.id   AF-A0A9P6AKX5-F1
#
_cell.length_a   1.000
_cell.length_b   1.000
_cell.length_c   1.000
_cell.angle_alpha   90.00
_cell.angle_beta   90.00
_cell.angle_gamma   90.00
#
_symmetry.space_group_name_H-M   'P 1'
#
loop_
_entity.id
_entity.type
_entity.pdbx_description
1 polymer ?
#
loop_
_entity_poly.entity_id
_entity_poly.type
_entity_poly.pdbx_seq_one_letter_code
_entity_poly.pdbx_strand_id
1 'polypeptide(L)'
;MAHLSQPFSVIRGVTLRSYGWMNKASKYPSRDSRIVLAGTRGCGKTITLMQIADYCAAEGWVVLYVPNTMNWVNSSAPYQYDARTRTFVQPTIAHGTLKLFSTFNHQILAQLKLPADVVLDRTTVPAGATLAALAERGVLEPSEAPEVFKLLLEQLQEQREYPVLFAIDDFQALYHQSTYRDPSFNYIQAYHLSMPRLMLEYASGLKSFRRGAVVGAVSMSNYAFQLPMELRDVLGLVPFRSSNIWAKRNPDYITYAQGLRREWVPPRMNVLEAAAMTEVWEHNEALHSKLTESLFMAKMAESSGNPREFLQHGLLKTAVTW
;
A
#
# COMPACT_ATOMS: atom_id res chain seq x y z
N MET A 1 -22.33 -15.54 -13.44
CA MET A 1 -21.63 -14.51 -12.63
C MET A 1 -22.01 -13.17 -13.23
N ALA A 2 -22.51 -12.23 -12.44
CA ALA A 2 -22.72 -10.87 -12.90
C ALA A 2 -21.36 -10.26 -13.30
N HIS A 3 -21.09 -10.15 -14.60
CA HIS A 3 -19.82 -9.67 -15.13
C HIS A 3 -19.97 -8.19 -15.50
N LEU A 4 -19.22 -7.34 -14.81
CA LEU A 4 -18.97 -6.00 -15.29
C LEU A 4 -17.99 -6.08 -16.46
N SER A 5 -18.25 -5.30 -17.51
CA SER A 5 -17.37 -5.20 -18.68
C SER A 5 -16.02 -4.55 -18.34
N GLN A 6 -16.02 -3.61 -17.39
CA GLN A 6 -14.82 -2.92 -16.92
C GLN A 6 -14.87 -2.72 -15.40
N PRO A 7 -13.72 -2.79 -14.70
CA PRO A 7 -13.66 -2.46 -13.29
C PRO A 7 -13.96 -0.97 -13.11
N PHE A 8 -14.77 -0.63 -12.11
CA PHE A 8 -15.09 0.76 -11.77
C PHE A 8 -14.94 1.01 -10.27
N SER A 9 -14.83 2.28 -9.91
CA SER A 9 -14.86 2.73 -8.51
C SER A 9 -15.71 3.99 -8.40
N VAL A 10 -16.28 4.24 -7.22
CA VAL A 10 -17.09 5.44 -6.95
C VAL A 10 -16.22 6.48 -6.25
N ILE A 11 -16.30 7.72 -6.71
CA ILE A 11 -15.63 8.86 -6.07
C ILE A 11 -16.41 9.21 -4.80
N ARG A 12 -15.71 9.17 -3.66
CA ARG A 12 -16.29 9.48 -2.35
C ARG A 12 -15.74 10.77 -1.80
N GLY A 13 -16.40 11.31 -0.78
CA GLY A 13 -15.88 12.50 -0.08
C GLY A 13 -14.45 12.33 0.45
N VAL A 14 -14.07 11.11 0.87
CA VAL A 14 -12.69 10.80 1.28
C VAL A 14 -11.70 10.86 0.12
N THR A 15 -12.08 10.39 -1.06
CA THR A 15 -11.27 10.41 -2.28
C THR A 15 -10.93 11.85 -2.68
N LEU A 16 -11.93 12.73 -2.67
CA LEU A 16 -11.73 14.16 -2.96
C LEU A 16 -10.78 14.83 -1.98
N ARG A 17 -10.90 14.52 -0.68
CA ARG A 17 -9.96 15.03 0.33
C ARG A 17 -8.55 14.51 0.09
N SER A 18 -8.40 13.23 -0.25
CA SER A 18 -7.11 12.62 -0.57
C SER A 18 -6.40 13.33 -1.72
N TYR A 19 -7.11 13.66 -2.80
CA TYR A 19 -6.54 14.43 -3.91
C TYR A 19 -6.05 15.81 -3.46
N GLY A 20 -6.82 16.49 -2.59
CA GLY A 20 -6.40 17.75 -1.98
C GLY A 20 -5.11 17.63 -1.16
N TRP A 21 -4.89 16.52 -0.45
CA TRP A 21 -3.64 16.29 0.28
C TRP A 21 -2.47 15.96 -0.65
N MET A 22 -2.70 15.12 -1.68
CA MET A 22 -1.66 14.79 -2.66
C MET A 22 -1.17 16.05 -3.38
N ASN A 23 -2.08 16.96 -3.74
CA ASN A 23 -1.71 18.24 -4.34
C ASN A 23 -0.84 19.10 -3.44
N LYS A 24 -1.05 19.08 -2.13
CA LYS A 24 -0.15 19.73 -1.16
C LYS A 24 1.18 18.98 -1.07
N ALA A 25 1.14 17.66 -0.96
CA ALA A 25 2.31 16.80 -0.84
C ALA A 25 3.25 16.86 -2.06
N SER A 26 2.75 17.23 -3.24
CA SER A 26 3.58 17.45 -4.43
C SER A 26 4.67 18.52 -4.24
N LYS A 27 4.48 19.44 -3.28
CA LYS A 27 5.35 20.60 -3.02
C LYS A 27 6.26 20.41 -1.81
N TYR A 28 5.93 19.49 -0.92
CA TYR A 28 6.61 19.30 0.37
C TYR A 28 7.30 17.94 0.45
N PRO A 29 8.29 17.78 1.35
CA PRO A 29 8.93 16.49 1.59
C PRO A 29 7.95 15.41 2.02
N SER A 30 8.23 14.16 1.64
CA SER A 30 7.37 13.02 2.00
C SER A 30 7.31 12.79 3.51
N ARG A 31 8.28 13.30 4.29
CA ARG A 31 8.29 13.27 5.75
C ARG A 31 7.08 13.98 6.38
N ASP A 32 6.54 14.99 5.72
CA ASP A 32 5.41 15.77 6.24
C ASP A 32 4.05 15.16 5.84
N SER A 33 4.05 14.32 4.80
CA SER A 33 2.86 13.73 4.18
C SER A 33 2.88 12.20 4.34
N ARG A 34 2.78 11.74 5.58
CA ARG A 34 2.78 10.31 5.94
C ARG A 34 1.43 9.94 6.55
N ILE A 35 0.56 9.37 5.72
CA ILE A 35 -0.86 9.18 6.02
C ILE A 35 -1.16 7.68 6.10
N VAL A 36 -1.94 7.27 7.09
CA VAL A 36 -2.44 5.90 7.21
C VAL A 36 -3.96 5.92 7.16
N LEU A 37 -4.53 5.32 6.12
CA LEU A 37 -5.96 5.14 5.94
C LEU A 37 -6.46 4.09 6.95
N ALA A 38 -7.23 4.55 7.94
CA ALA A 38 -7.83 3.72 8.97
C ALA A 38 -9.37 3.75 8.88
N GLY A 39 -10.01 2.65 9.27
CA GLY A 39 -11.46 2.52 9.20
C GLY A 39 -11.92 1.08 9.37
N THR A 40 -13.24 0.88 9.52
CA THR A 40 -13.84 -0.45 9.73
C THR A 40 -13.62 -1.41 8.56
N ARG A 41 -13.74 -2.71 8.79
CA ARG A 41 -13.63 -3.72 7.73
C ARG A 41 -14.67 -3.45 6.63
N GLY A 42 -14.24 -3.49 5.37
CA GLY A 42 -15.13 -3.29 4.22
C GLY A 42 -15.39 -1.84 3.81
N CYS A 43 -14.89 -0.84 4.55
CA CYS A 43 -15.17 0.58 4.26
C CYS A 43 -14.49 1.16 3.00
N GLY A 44 -13.69 0.38 2.26
CA GLY A 44 -13.07 0.81 0.99
C GLY A 44 -11.66 1.39 1.07
N LYS A 45 -10.89 1.13 2.15
CA LYS A 45 -9.50 1.64 2.32
C LYS A 45 -8.59 1.35 1.12
N THR A 46 -8.53 0.08 0.69
CA THR A 46 -7.74 -0.36 -0.48
C THR A 46 -8.17 0.36 -1.76
N ILE A 47 -9.49 0.52 -1.97
CA ILE A 47 -10.00 1.24 -3.15
C ILE A 47 -9.63 2.73 -3.09
N THR A 48 -9.72 3.37 -1.92
CA THR A 48 -9.27 4.75 -1.75
C THR A 48 -7.77 4.88 -2.00
N LEU A 49 -6.95 3.93 -1.54
CA LEU A 49 -5.51 3.92 -1.82
C LEU A 49 -5.22 3.75 -3.32
N MET A 50 -5.95 2.88 -4.01
CA MET A 50 -5.85 2.69 -5.45
C MET A 50 -6.27 3.94 -6.23
N GLN A 51 -7.34 4.61 -5.83
CA GLN A 51 -7.76 5.89 -6.43
C GLN A 51 -6.71 6.98 -6.25
N ILE A 52 -6.02 7.02 -5.10
CA ILE A 52 -4.89 7.93 -4.88
C ILE A 52 -3.73 7.61 -5.83
N ALA A 53 -3.42 6.32 -6.00
CA ALA A 53 -2.36 5.88 -6.91
C ALA A 53 -2.68 6.23 -8.38
N ASP A 54 -3.92 6.01 -8.80
CA ASP A 54 -4.41 6.36 -10.14
C ASP A 54 -4.34 7.88 -10.39
N TYR A 55 -4.80 8.68 -9.43
CA TYR A 55 -4.68 10.14 -9.49
C TYR A 55 -3.22 10.61 -9.62
N CYS A 56 -2.33 10.08 -8.78
CA CYS A 56 -0.91 10.42 -8.84
C CYS A 56 -0.28 10.00 -10.17
N ALA A 57 -0.64 8.85 -10.72
CA ALA A 57 -0.16 8.41 -12.03
C ALA A 57 -0.63 9.36 -13.15
N ALA A 58 -1.90 9.79 -13.13
CA ALA A 58 -2.44 10.75 -14.10
C ALA A 58 -1.75 12.12 -14.03
N GLU A 59 -1.33 12.55 -12.84
CA GLU A 59 -0.58 13.80 -12.61
C GLU A 59 0.94 13.66 -12.87
N GLY A 60 1.41 12.51 -13.37
CA GLY A 60 2.82 12.29 -13.69
C GLY A 60 3.74 12.08 -12.48
N TRP A 61 3.22 11.53 -11.38
CA TRP A 61 4.02 11.13 -10.23
C TRP A 61 4.69 9.78 -10.47
N VAL A 62 5.82 9.55 -9.80
CA VAL A 62 6.37 8.18 -9.68
C VAL A 62 5.58 7.45 -8.61
N VAL A 63 4.90 6.36 -8.97
CA VAL A 63 4.04 5.60 -8.07
C VAL A 63 4.66 4.24 -7.77
N LEU A 64 4.89 3.98 -6.49
CA LEU A 64 5.25 2.66 -5.98
C LEU A 64 4.07 2.11 -5.17
N TYR A 65 3.32 1.20 -5.78
CA TYR A 65 2.17 0.55 -5.17
C TYR A 65 2.51 -0.87 -4.70
N VAL A 66 2.35 -1.13 -3.42
CA VAL A 66 2.55 -2.45 -2.81
C VAL A 66 1.18 -3.01 -2.38
N PRO A 67 0.60 -3.98 -3.12
CA PRO A 67 -0.79 -4.41 -2.94
C PRO A 67 -1.04 -5.31 -1.72
N ASN A 68 -0.04 -6.06 -1.25
CA ASN A 68 -0.21 -6.97 -0.12
C ASN A 68 1.13 -7.20 0.55
N THR A 69 1.35 -6.50 1.66
CA THR A 69 2.57 -6.64 2.47
C THR A 69 2.56 -7.87 3.37
N MET A 70 1.42 -8.54 3.58
CA MET A 70 1.39 -9.81 4.34
C MET A 70 2.23 -10.89 3.64
N ASN A 71 2.23 -10.91 2.30
CA ASN A 71 3.06 -11.83 1.51
C ASN A 71 4.57 -11.60 1.70
N TRP A 72 4.98 -10.46 2.26
CA TRP A 72 6.38 -10.16 2.51
C TRP A 72 6.87 -10.67 3.86
N VAL A 73 5.94 -11.01 4.76
CA VAL A 73 6.24 -11.42 6.14
C VAL A 73 5.73 -12.82 6.46
N ASN A 74 4.93 -13.45 5.58
CA ASN A 74 4.30 -14.75 5.80
C ASN A 74 5.17 -15.96 5.39
N SER A 75 6.47 -15.79 5.16
CA SER A 75 7.40 -16.88 4.80
C SER A 75 7.04 -17.62 3.50
N SER A 76 6.33 -16.98 2.57
CA SER A 76 5.96 -17.60 1.28
C SER A 76 7.06 -17.55 0.21
N ALA A 77 8.09 -16.72 0.39
CA ALA A 77 9.16 -16.51 -0.59
C ALA A 77 10.55 -16.83 0.00
N PRO A 78 11.54 -17.24 -0.80
CA PRO A 78 12.89 -17.51 -0.31
C PRO A 78 13.57 -16.23 0.22
N TYR A 79 14.48 -16.42 1.18
CA TYR A 79 15.21 -15.36 1.85
C TYR A 79 16.64 -15.82 2.13
N GLN A 80 17.57 -14.88 2.19
CA GLN A 80 18.98 -15.15 2.47
C GLN A 80 19.51 -14.08 3.43
N TYR A 81 20.38 -14.46 4.36
CA TYR A 81 21.05 -13.48 5.21
C TYR A 81 22.18 -12.79 4.45
N ASP A 82 22.14 -11.46 4.40
CA ASP A 82 23.23 -10.63 3.89
C ASP A 82 24.01 -10.02 5.08
N ALA A 83 25.29 -10.40 5.19
CA ALA A 83 26.17 -9.94 6.26
C ALA A 83 26.52 -8.44 6.15
N ARG A 84 26.53 -7.88 4.94
CA ARG A 84 26.87 -6.46 4.71
C ARG A 84 25.79 -5.55 5.29
N THR A 85 24.53 -5.83 4.96
CA THR A 85 23.38 -5.04 5.44
C THR A 85 22.86 -5.50 6.80
N ARG A 86 23.28 -6.69 7.27
CA ARG A 86 22.75 -7.37 8.47
C ARG A 86 21.23 -7.52 8.39
N THR A 87 20.74 -7.82 7.19
CA THR A 87 19.32 -8.04 6.92
C THR A 87 19.10 -9.31 6.13
N PHE A 88 17.89 -9.82 6.17
CA PHE A 88 17.48 -10.94 5.32
C PHE A 88 16.95 -10.39 4.00
N VAL A 89 17.68 -10.64 2.91
CA VAL A 89 17.28 -10.25 1.55
C VAL A 89 16.19 -11.16 1.02
N GLN A 90 15.24 -10.59 0.26
CA GLN A 90 14.11 -11.31 -0.33
C GLN A 90 14.09 -11.11 -1.87
N PRO A 91 14.93 -11.88 -2.62
CA PRO A 91 15.11 -11.68 -4.06
C PRO A 91 13.82 -11.77 -4.87
N THR A 92 12.99 -12.78 -4.63
CA THR A 92 11.74 -13.00 -5.38
C THR A 92 10.72 -11.88 -5.18
N ILE A 93 10.59 -11.37 -3.95
CA ILE A 93 9.68 -10.26 -3.62
C ILE A 93 10.19 -8.95 -4.23
N ALA A 94 11.49 -8.68 -4.11
CA ALA A 94 12.11 -7.51 -4.70
C ALA A 94 11.97 -7.50 -6.22
N HIS A 95 12.25 -8.62 -6.88
CA HIS A 95 12.12 -8.77 -8.32
C HIS A 95 10.67 -8.55 -8.79
N GLY A 96 9.67 -9.16 -8.14
CA GLY A 96 8.27 -8.93 -8.47
C GLY A 96 7.84 -7.47 -8.30
N THR A 97 8.29 -6.83 -7.23
CA THR A 97 8.02 -5.41 -6.95
C THR A 97 8.70 -4.50 -7.99
N LEU A 98 9.96 -4.78 -8.33
CA LEU A 98 10.74 -4.02 -9.31
C LEU A 98 10.15 -4.14 -10.72
N LYS A 99 9.70 -5.34 -11.11
CA LYS A 99 9.03 -5.56 -12.41
C LYS A 99 7.77 -4.71 -12.54
N LEU A 100 6.90 -4.74 -11.53
CA LEU A 100 5.69 -3.91 -11.49
C LEU A 100 6.03 -2.43 -11.53
N PHE A 101 7.00 -2.00 -10.71
CA PHE A 101 7.46 -0.62 -10.64
C PHE A 101 8.02 -0.11 -11.98
N SER A 102 8.87 -0.90 -12.63
CA SER A 102 9.47 -0.58 -13.92
C SER A 102 8.42 -0.48 -15.03
N THR A 103 7.44 -1.38 -15.02
CA THR A 103 6.38 -1.40 -16.04
C THR A 103 5.47 -0.19 -15.91
N PHE A 104 5.09 0.16 -14.68
CA PHE A 104 4.17 1.26 -14.41
C PHE A 104 4.80 2.64 -14.64
N ASN A 105 6.07 2.82 -14.27
CA ASN A 105 6.73 4.12 -14.27
C ASN A 105 7.74 4.30 -15.42
N HIS A 106 7.73 3.42 -16.43
CA HIS A 106 8.75 3.36 -17.48
C HIS A 106 9.02 4.73 -18.11
N GLN A 107 7.97 5.49 -18.43
CA GLN A 107 8.09 6.80 -19.09
C GLN A 107 8.87 7.82 -18.25
N ILE A 108 8.66 7.84 -16.92
CA ILE A 108 9.33 8.77 -16.01
C ILE A 108 10.76 8.29 -15.74
N LEU A 109 10.94 6.97 -15.52
CA LEU A 109 12.25 6.38 -15.25
C LEU A 109 13.23 6.50 -16.43
N ALA A 110 12.72 6.58 -17.66
CA ALA A 110 13.53 6.80 -18.86
C ALA A 110 14.11 8.22 -18.93
N GLN A 111 13.50 9.20 -18.26
CA GLN A 111 13.94 10.59 -18.28
C GLN A 111 14.97 10.88 -17.18
N LEU A 112 14.89 10.16 -16.07
CA LEU A 112 15.81 10.30 -14.94
C LEU A 112 17.13 9.58 -15.22
N LYS A 113 18.24 10.30 -15.05
CA LYS A 113 19.60 9.79 -15.25
C LYS A 113 20.32 9.58 -13.93
N LEU A 114 21.21 8.59 -13.93
CA LEU A 114 22.08 8.31 -12.80
C LEU A 114 23.17 9.40 -12.66
N PRO A 115 23.34 9.99 -11.46
CA PRO A 115 24.37 11.00 -11.21
C PRO A 115 25.78 10.40 -11.07
N ALA A 116 25.89 9.13 -10.67
CA ALA A 116 27.14 8.45 -10.41
C ALA A 116 27.10 7.00 -10.89
N ASP A 117 28.28 6.39 -11.06
CA ASP A 117 28.43 4.98 -11.39
C ASP A 117 27.87 4.12 -10.26
N VAL A 118 27.04 3.14 -10.60
CA VAL A 118 26.49 2.18 -9.65
C VAL A 118 27.16 0.84 -9.86
N VAL A 119 27.96 0.43 -8.88
CA VAL A 119 28.62 -0.88 -8.87
C VAL A 119 27.67 -1.90 -8.25
N LEU A 120 27.22 -2.86 -9.05
CA LEU A 120 26.56 -4.08 -8.60
C LEU A 120 27.58 -5.22 -8.56
N ASP A 121 27.26 -6.32 -7.89
CA ASP A 121 28.19 -7.45 -7.68
C ASP A 121 28.79 -7.99 -8.98
N ARG A 122 28.01 -8.04 -10.07
CA ARG A 122 28.47 -8.59 -11.37
C ARG A 122 28.73 -7.53 -12.43
N THR A 123 28.10 -6.36 -12.34
CA THR A 123 28.14 -5.36 -13.40
C THR A 123 28.15 -3.95 -12.84
N THR A 124 28.80 -3.03 -13.56
CA THR A 124 28.75 -1.60 -13.24
C THR A 124 27.83 -0.91 -14.24
N VAL A 125 26.87 -0.16 -13.74
CA VAL A 125 26.03 0.73 -14.55
C VAL A 125 26.69 2.11 -14.56
N PRO A 126 27.10 2.63 -15.73
CA PRO A 126 27.81 3.90 -15.80
C PRO A 126 26.89 5.09 -15.49
N ALA A 127 27.49 6.18 -15.01
CA ALA A 127 26.86 7.47 -14.81
C ALA A 127 26.27 7.97 -16.13
N GLY A 128 25.08 8.57 -16.04
CA GLY A 128 24.32 9.03 -17.21
C GLY A 128 23.40 7.98 -17.84
N ALA A 129 23.49 6.69 -17.45
CA ALA A 129 22.46 5.71 -17.78
C ALA A 129 21.12 6.08 -17.11
N THR A 130 20.01 5.63 -17.69
CA THR A 130 18.67 5.94 -17.18
C THR A 130 18.30 5.05 -15.99
N LEU A 131 17.43 5.54 -15.11
CA LEU A 131 16.90 4.72 -14.01
C LEU A 131 16.08 3.54 -14.54
N ALA A 132 15.46 3.67 -15.72
CA ALA A 132 14.80 2.56 -16.40
C ALA A 132 15.79 1.42 -16.73
N ALA A 133 16.97 1.73 -17.26
CA ALA A 133 17.99 0.72 -17.54
C ALA A 133 18.46 0.01 -16.27
N LEU A 134 18.63 0.73 -15.15
CA LEU A 134 18.94 0.14 -13.86
C LEU A 134 17.83 -0.82 -13.38
N ALA A 135 16.56 -0.41 -13.50
CA ALA A 135 15.43 -1.25 -13.13
C ALA A 135 15.34 -2.52 -13.99
N GLU A 136 15.52 -2.41 -15.31
CA GLU A 136 15.54 -3.53 -16.23
C GLU A 136 16.65 -4.54 -15.90
N ARG A 137 17.83 -4.07 -15.44
CA ARG A 137 18.89 -4.97 -14.98
C ARG A 137 18.45 -5.83 -13.78
N GLY A 138 17.83 -5.23 -12.77
CA GLY A 138 17.31 -6.00 -11.64
C GLY A 138 16.12 -6.91 -12.00
N VAL A 139 15.44 -6.64 -13.12
CA VAL A 139 14.45 -7.58 -13.68
C VAL A 139 15.14 -8.73 -14.42
N LEU A 140 16.26 -8.50 -15.11
CA LEU A 140 17.02 -9.56 -15.76
C LEU A 140 17.71 -10.51 -14.76
N GLU A 141 18.25 -9.96 -13.67
CA GLU A 141 18.92 -10.72 -12.61
C GLU A 141 18.18 -10.60 -11.27
N PRO A 142 17.32 -11.58 -10.91
CA PRO A 142 16.55 -11.55 -9.66
C PRO A 142 17.41 -11.53 -8.39
N SER A 143 18.63 -12.06 -8.45
CA SER A 143 19.55 -12.13 -7.30
C SER A 143 19.96 -10.74 -6.81
N GLU A 144 20.17 -9.81 -7.74
CA GLU A 144 20.57 -8.42 -7.45
C GLU A 144 19.36 -7.49 -7.23
N ALA A 145 18.14 -7.96 -7.50
CA ALA A 145 16.92 -7.15 -7.42
C ALA A 145 16.73 -6.39 -6.09
N PRO A 146 17.02 -6.95 -4.90
CA PRO A 146 16.91 -6.20 -3.64
C PRO A 146 17.85 -5.00 -3.56
N GLU A 147 19.08 -5.13 -4.05
CA GLU A 147 20.07 -4.06 -4.06
C GLU A 147 19.72 -3.00 -5.10
N VAL A 148 19.38 -3.43 -6.32
CA VAL A 148 18.90 -2.54 -7.39
C VAL A 148 17.69 -1.73 -6.92
N PHE A 149 16.73 -2.38 -6.26
CA PHE A 149 15.54 -1.71 -5.74
C PHE A 149 15.87 -0.69 -4.65
N LYS A 150 16.76 -1.03 -3.71
CA LYS A 150 17.24 -0.10 -2.69
C LYS A 150 17.91 1.13 -3.32
N LEU A 151 18.83 0.91 -4.26
CA LEU A 151 19.54 1.97 -4.96
C LEU A 151 18.59 2.86 -5.74
N LEU A 152 17.62 2.27 -6.44
CA LEU A 152 16.61 3.02 -7.17
C LEU A 152 15.81 3.95 -6.23
N LEU A 153 15.42 3.47 -5.06
CA LEU A 153 14.74 4.31 -4.07
C LEU A 153 15.64 5.43 -3.54
N GLU A 154 16.93 5.17 -3.34
CA GLU A 154 17.91 6.19 -2.94
C GLU A 154 18.08 7.26 -4.02
N GLN A 155 18.10 6.90 -5.31
CA GLN A 155 18.11 7.87 -6.42
C GLN A 155 16.82 8.68 -6.48
N LEU A 156 15.67 8.04 -6.27
CA LEU A 156 14.37 8.74 -6.16
C LEU A 156 14.28 9.65 -4.94
N GLN A 157 15.07 9.38 -3.90
CA GLN A 157 15.17 10.23 -2.72
C GLN A 157 15.89 11.54 -3.02
N GLU A 158 16.89 11.51 -3.91
CA GLU A 158 17.73 12.67 -4.23
C GLU A 158 17.12 13.59 -5.29
N GLN A 159 16.39 13.02 -6.25
CA GLN A 159 15.74 13.78 -7.32
C GLN A 159 14.67 14.75 -6.77
N ARG A 160 14.45 15.84 -7.52
CA ARG A 160 13.47 16.90 -7.20
C ARG A 160 12.45 17.17 -8.30
N GLU A 161 12.57 16.50 -9.44
CA GLU A 161 11.77 16.76 -10.64
C GLU A 161 10.36 16.20 -10.47
N TYR A 162 10.26 14.95 -10.03
CA TYR A 162 9.01 14.22 -9.95
C TYR A 162 8.64 13.93 -8.49
N PRO A 163 7.39 14.22 -8.07
CA PRO A 163 6.92 13.78 -6.77
C PRO A 163 6.75 12.25 -6.74
N VAL A 164 7.06 11.63 -5.60
CA VAL A 164 7.00 10.17 -5.42
C VAL A 164 5.85 9.80 -4.48
N LEU A 165 4.96 8.92 -4.92
CA LEU A 165 3.93 8.31 -4.09
C LEU A 165 4.38 6.91 -3.68
N PHE A 166 4.44 6.68 -2.38
CA PHE A 166 4.62 5.35 -1.82
C PHE A 166 3.29 4.86 -1.23
N ALA A 167 2.60 3.97 -1.95
CA ALA A 167 1.30 3.43 -1.55
C ALA A 167 1.47 1.98 -1.05
N ILE A 168 1.10 1.73 0.21
CA ILE A 168 1.29 0.43 0.87
C ILE A 168 -0.04 -0.07 1.40
N ASP A 169 -0.54 -1.18 0.87
CA ASP A 169 -1.70 -1.86 1.43
C ASP A 169 -1.27 -2.93 2.45
N ASP A 170 -2.21 -3.30 3.32
CA ASP A 170 -1.99 -4.16 4.49
C ASP A 170 -0.86 -3.65 5.42
N PHE A 171 -0.69 -2.33 5.53
CA PHE A 171 0.41 -1.65 6.20
C PHE A 171 0.77 -2.18 7.60
N GLN A 172 -0.23 -2.68 8.35
CA GLN A 172 -0.04 -3.29 9.67
C GLN A 172 0.88 -4.52 9.67
N ALA A 173 0.98 -5.24 8.55
CA ALA A 173 1.80 -6.44 8.44
C ALA A 173 3.30 -6.14 8.63
N LEU A 174 3.74 -4.93 8.27
CA LEU A 174 5.12 -4.47 8.45
C LEU A 174 5.50 -4.25 9.93
N TYR A 175 4.51 -4.08 10.81
CA TYR A 175 4.70 -3.86 12.24
C TYR A 175 4.49 -5.13 13.07
N HIS A 176 4.58 -6.30 12.44
CA HIS A 176 4.42 -7.61 13.07
C HIS A 176 5.71 -8.43 12.99
N GLN A 177 5.83 -9.38 13.92
CA GLN A 177 6.81 -10.45 13.76
C GLN A 177 6.47 -11.26 12.51
N SER A 178 7.48 -11.54 11.69
CA SER A 178 7.30 -12.36 10.49
C SER A 178 7.28 -13.84 10.85
N THR A 179 6.78 -14.68 9.95
CA THR A 179 6.82 -16.15 10.11
C THR A 179 8.14 -16.75 9.63
N TYR A 180 9.05 -15.93 9.09
CA TYR A 180 10.41 -16.34 8.73
C TYR A 180 11.23 -16.70 9.97
N ARG A 181 12.19 -17.61 9.80
CA ARG A 181 13.02 -18.10 10.90
C ARG A 181 14.51 -17.90 10.64
N ASP A 182 15.28 -17.64 11.68
CA ASP A 182 16.75 -17.66 11.59
C ASP A 182 17.29 -19.10 11.68
N PRO A 183 18.61 -19.32 11.49
CA PRO A 183 19.23 -20.64 11.67
C PRO A 183 19.07 -21.23 13.09
N SER A 184 18.82 -20.37 14.09
CA SER A 184 18.51 -20.75 15.47
C SER A 184 17.03 -21.02 15.70
N PHE A 185 16.22 -21.09 14.63
CA PHE A 185 14.79 -21.35 14.62
C PHE A 185 13.91 -20.29 15.31
N ASN A 186 14.47 -19.11 15.61
CA ASN A 186 13.74 -17.97 16.14
C ASN A 186 13.02 -17.22 15.02
N TYR A 187 11.85 -16.68 15.33
CA TYR A 187 11.10 -15.85 14.41
C TYR A 187 11.76 -14.49 14.19
N ILE A 188 11.92 -14.14 12.92
CA ILE A 188 12.55 -12.90 12.47
C ILE A 188 11.52 -11.75 12.56
N GLN A 189 11.92 -10.59 13.07
CA GLN A 189 11.07 -9.39 13.06
C GLN A 189 10.99 -8.79 11.64
N ALA A 190 9.87 -8.16 11.27
CA ALA A 190 9.72 -7.61 9.93
C ALA A 190 10.82 -6.59 9.58
N TYR A 191 11.26 -5.75 10.51
CA TYR A 191 12.35 -4.79 10.27
C TYR A 191 13.75 -5.41 10.08
N HIS A 192 13.93 -6.72 10.31
CA HIS A 192 15.16 -7.42 9.94
C HIS A 192 15.12 -7.94 8.49
N LEU A 193 13.96 -7.96 7.85
CA LEU A 193 13.80 -8.28 6.44
C LEU A 193 14.07 -7.01 5.61
N SER A 194 14.88 -7.14 4.55
CA SER A 194 15.30 -6.03 3.68
C SER A 194 14.13 -5.20 3.13
N MET A 195 13.13 -5.85 2.51
CA MET A 195 12.02 -5.19 1.84
C MET A 195 11.09 -4.47 2.85
N PRO A 196 10.54 -5.14 3.88
CA PRO A 196 9.78 -4.47 4.92
C PRO A 196 10.54 -3.35 5.64
N ARG A 197 11.84 -3.54 5.93
CA ARG A 197 12.66 -2.50 6.57
C ARG A 197 12.72 -1.24 5.72
N LEU A 198 12.94 -1.36 4.41
CA LEU A 198 12.93 -0.21 3.51
C LEU A 198 11.58 0.54 3.58
N MET A 199 10.46 -0.18 3.57
CA MET A 199 9.13 0.45 3.71
C MET A 199 9.00 1.21 5.04
N LEU A 200 9.44 0.61 6.14
CA LEU A 200 9.39 1.20 7.48
C LEU A 200 10.29 2.43 7.59
N GLU A 201 11.48 2.42 6.97
CA GLU A 201 12.38 3.58 6.93
C GLU A 201 11.74 4.79 6.23
N TYR A 202 11.02 4.58 5.12
CA TYR A 202 10.28 5.65 4.44
C TYR A 202 9.02 6.07 5.20
N ALA A 203 8.29 5.12 5.79
CA ALA A 203 7.08 5.41 6.56
C ALA A 203 7.35 6.14 7.88
N SER A 204 8.51 5.88 8.51
CA SER A 204 8.97 6.58 9.71
C SER A 204 9.61 7.94 9.42
N GLY A 205 9.91 8.24 8.16
CA GLY A 205 10.59 9.46 7.76
C GLY A 205 12.08 9.47 8.10
N LEU A 206 12.67 8.32 8.46
CA LEU A 206 14.12 8.15 8.52
C LEU A 206 14.74 8.36 7.13
N LYS A 207 14.06 7.83 6.12
CA LYS A 207 14.26 8.16 4.70
C LYS A 207 13.07 8.96 4.20
N SER A 208 13.31 9.94 3.34
CA SER A 208 12.24 10.80 2.83
C SER A 208 12.56 11.34 1.46
N PHE A 209 11.58 11.27 0.56
CA PHE A 209 11.65 11.92 -0.74
C PHE A 209 11.54 13.43 -0.58
N ARG A 210 12.24 14.19 -1.45
CA ARG A 210 12.20 15.66 -1.43
C ARG A 210 10.79 16.20 -1.72
N ARG A 211 10.04 15.49 -2.56
CA ARG A 211 8.65 15.80 -2.94
C ARG A 211 7.87 14.49 -2.99
N GLY A 212 6.72 14.41 -2.31
CA GLY A 212 5.91 13.21 -2.36
C GLY A 212 5.12 12.90 -1.10
N ALA A 213 4.57 11.70 -1.04
CA ALA A 213 3.78 11.21 0.09
C ALA A 213 4.00 9.71 0.32
N VAL A 214 3.84 9.29 1.58
CA VAL A 214 3.72 7.88 1.95
C VAL A 214 2.31 7.65 2.46
N VAL A 215 1.57 6.76 1.81
CA VAL A 215 0.19 6.43 2.15
C VAL A 215 0.08 4.94 2.43
N GLY A 216 -0.22 4.59 3.68
CA GLY A 216 -0.51 3.23 4.09
C GLY A 216 -2.02 3.00 4.20
N ALA A 217 -2.51 1.80 3.92
CA ALA A 217 -3.85 1.37 4.28
C ALA A 217 -3.76 0.22 5.28
N VAL A 218 -4.45 0.36 6.43
CA VAL A 218 -4.55 -0.76 7.37
C VAL A 218 -5.67 -1.70 6.96
N SER A 219 -5.51 -2.98 7.23
CA SER A 219 -6.55 -3.99 7.03
C SER A 219 -6.80 -4.73 8.33
N MET A 220 -8.06 -5.12 8.53
CA MET A 220 -8.50 -5.96 9.65
C MET A 220 -9.15 -7.25 9.12
N SER A 221 -8.90 -7.59 7.86
CA SER A 221 -9.51 -8.77 7.24
C SER A 221 -8.82 -10.07 7.66
N ASN A 222 -7.50 -10.02 7.86
CA ASN A 222 -6.72 -11.16 8.32
C ASN A 222 -6.46 -11.06 9.83
N TYR A 223 -6.90 -12.06 10.59
CA TYR A 223 -6.72 -12.08 12.05
C TYR A 223 -5.28 -12.37 12.47
N ALA A 224 -4.45 -12.96 11.60
CA ALA A 224 -3.05 -13.26 11.89
C ALA A 224 -2.21 -11.98 11.99
N PHE A 225 -2.63 -10.92 11.28
CA PHE A 225 -1.95 -9.61 11.27
C PHE A 225 -2.88 -8.55 11.83
N GLN A 226 -3.18 -8.64 13.12
CA GLN A 226 -3.95 -7.60 13.80
C GLN A 226 -3.14 -6.31 13.87
N LEU A 227 -3.82 -5.17 13.98
CA LEU A 227 -3.13 -3.91 14.17
C LEU A 227 -2.37 -3.93 15.52
N PRO A 228 -1.03 -3.80 15.53
CA PRO A 228 -0.23 -3.85 16.74
C PRO A 228 -0.47 -2.61 17.61
N MET A 229 -0.17 -2.71 18.91
CA MET A 229 -0.47 -1.66 19.87
C MET A 229 0.33 -0.39 19.59
N GLU A 230 1.59 -0.55 19.19
CA GLU A 230 2.51 0.52 18.84
C GLU A 230 1.94 1.40 17.72
N LEU A 231 1.38 0.76 16.68
CA LEU A 231 0.77 1.48 15.57
C LEU A 231 -0.60 2.06 15.96
N ARG A 232 -1.39 1.37 16.80
CA ARG A 232 -2.67 1.89 17.31
C ARG A 232 -2.49 3.18 18.11
N ASP A 233 -1.53 3.20 19.01
CA ASP A 233 -1.29 4.31 19.93
C ASP A 233 -0.92 5.57 19.14
N VAL A 234 -0.02 5.45 18.15
CA VAL A 234 0.36 6.57 17.28
C VAL A 234 -0.80 7.04 16.41
N LEU A 235 -1.59 6.12 15.87
CA LEU A 235 -2.76 6.46 15.07
C LEU A 235 -3.95 6.93 15.94
N GLY A 236 -3.86 6.92 17.27
CA GLY A 236 -4.97 7.27 18.17
C GLY A 236 -6.21 6.40 17.96
N LEU A 237 -6.00 5.11 17.68
CA LEU A 237 -7.07 4.14 17.44
C LEU A 237 -7.41 3.41 18.75
N VAL A 238 -8.69 3.39 19.10
CA VAL A 238 -9.16 2.70 20.31
C VAL A 238 -8.91 1.19 20.13
N PRO A 239 -8.23 0.53 21.09
CA PRO A 239 -7.98 -0.89 20.98
C PRO A 239 -9.29 -1.67 21.17
N PHE A 240 -9.43 -2.79 20.45
CA PHE A 240 -10.62 -3.65 20.55
C PHE A 240 -10.75 -4.29 21.94
N ARG A 241 -9.62 -4.44 22.64
CA ARG A 241 -9.55 -4.85 24.05
C ARG A 241 -8.78 -3.77 24.81
N SER A 242 -9.17 -3.49 26.05
CA SER A 242 -8.40 -2.58 26.90
C SER A 242 -6.94 -3.06 26.95
N SER A 243 -6.02 -2.18 26.58
CA SER A 243 -4.60 -2.50 26.64
C SER A 243 -4.16 -2.56 28.10
N ASN A 244 -3.61 -3.69 28.51
CA ASN A 244 -2.94 -3.78 29.80
C ASN A 244 -1.73 -2.82 29.78
N ILE A 245 -1.58 -2.01 30.83
CA ILE A 245 -0.48 -1.04 30.96
C ILE A 245 0.90 -1.74 30.87
N TRP A 246 0.94 -3.02 31.25
CA TRP A 246 2.14 -3.87 31.26
C TRP A 246 2.37 -4.65 29.96
N ALA A 247 1.58 -4.44 28.92
CA ALA A 247 1.80 -5.12 27.65
C ALA A 247 3.18 -4.73 27.08
N LYS A 248 4.02 -5.73 26.81
CA LYS A 248 5.35 -5.51 26.23
C LYS A 248 5.20 -4.87 24.86
N ARG A 249 5.79 -3.68 24.69
CA ARG A 249 5.89 -2.98 23.40
C ARG A 249 7.29 -3.14 22.84
N ASN A 250 7.40 -3.29 21.53
CA ASN A 250 8.69 -3.28 20.87
C ASN A 250 9.15 -1.82 20.63
N PRO A 251 10.28 -1.37 21.21
CA PRO A 251 10.77 -0.01 21.00
C PRO A 251 11.05 0.31 19.52
N ASP A 252 11.48 -0.67 18.74
CA ASP A 252 11.80 -0.47 17.32
C ASP A 252 10.53 -0.16 16.51
N TYR A 253 9.41 -0.84 16.78
CA TYR A 253 8.15 -0.52 16.10
C TYR A 253 7.60 0.84 16.52
N ILE A 254 7.86 1.29 17.76
CA ILE A 254 7.51 2.64 18.20
C ILE A 254 8.28 3.67 17.39
N THR A 255 9.59 3.52 17.22
CA THR A 255 10.40 4.47 16.43
C THR A 255 9.94 4.50 14.98
N TYR A 256 9.65 3.33 14.37
CA TYR A 256 9.15 3.29 13.00
C TYR A 256 7.72 3.84 12.83
N ALA A 257 6.90 3.86 13.88
CA ALA A 257 5.55 4.40 13.82
C ALA A 257 5.51 5.93 13.98
N GLN A 258 6.59 6.57 14.46
CA GLN A 258 6.59 7.99 14.81
C GLN A 258 6.26 8.90 13.62
N GLY A 259 5.33 9.84 13.86
CA GLY A 259 4.94 10.88 12.91
C GLY A 259 3.99 10.44 11.79
N LEU A 260 3.48 9.20 11.85
CA LEU A 260 2.35 8.77 11.05
C LEU A 260 1.07 9.51 11.46
N ARG A 261 0.31 9.99 10.49
CA ARG A 261 -1.00 10.62 10.71
C ARG A 261 -2.09 9.68 10.23
N ARG A 262 -3.13 9.48 11.03
CA ARG A 262 -4.31 8.75 10.56
C ARG A 262 -5.19 9.64 9.68
N GLU A 263 -5.73 9.06 8.62
CA GLU A 263 -6.94 9.56 7.98
C GLU A 263 -8.06 8.54 8.16
N TRP A 264 -9.24 9.02 8.56
CA TRP A 264 -10.39 8.17 8.76
C TRP A 264 -11.21 8.00 7.48
N VAL A 265 -11.26 6.77 6.97
CA VAL A 265 -12.15 6.39 5.89
C VAL A 265 -13.55 6.15 6.47
N PRO A 266 -14.57 6.91 6.05
CA PRO A 266 -15.92 6.78 6.58
C PRO A 266 -16.43 5.34 6.45
N PRO A 267 -16.96 4.74 7.53
CA PRO A 267 -17.42 3.36 7.52
C PRO A 267 -18.64 3.15 6.62
N ARG A 268 -19.41 4.22 6.39
CA ARG A 268 -20.64 4.23 5.61
C ARG A 268 -20.47 5.06 4.34
N MET A 269 -21.12 4.64 3.27
CA MET A 269 -21.33 5.45 2.07
C MET A 269 -22.49 6.41 2.29
N ASN A 270 -22.44 7.55 1.64
CA ASN A 270 -23.61 8.42 1.52
C ASN A 270 -24.65 7.76 0.61
N VAL A 271 -25.93 8.16 0.76
CA VAL A 271 -27.02 7.62 -0.06
C VAL A 271 -26.76 7.87 -1.55
N LEU A 272 -26.25 9.04 -1.91
CA LEU A 272 -25.88 9.39 -3.29
C LEU A 272 -24.71 8.53 -3.82
N GLU A 273 -23.70 8.25 -3.00
CA GLU A 273 -22.58 7.39 -3.38
C GLU A 273 -23.07 5.95 -3.63
N ALA A 274 -23.99 5.46 -2.79
CA ALA A 274 -24.59 4.15 -2.95
C ALA A 274 -25.51 4.08 -4.17
N ALA A 275 -26.31 5.12 -4.43
CA ALA A 275 -27.18 5.22 -5.60
C ALA A 275 -26.38 5.21 -6.91
N ALA A 276 -25.32 6.02 -7.00
CA ALA A 276 -24.42 6.03 -8.16
C ALA A 276 -23.78 4.65 -8.38
N MET A 277 -23.41 3.95 -7.29
CA MET A 277 -22.92 2.58 -7.42
C MET A 277 -23.99 1.64 -8.00
N THR A 278 -25.21 1.68 -7.48
CA THR A 278 -26.30 0.82 -7.97
C THR A 278 -26.69 1.10 -9.41
N GLU A 279 -26.69 2.37 -9.83
CA GLU A 279 -26.97 2.77 -11.21
C GLU A 279 -25.97 2.14 -12.19
N VAL A 280 -24.68 2.09 -11.83
CA VAL A 280 -23.66 1.42 -12.67
C VAL A 280 -23.93 -0.08 -12.76
N TRP A 281 -24.33 -0.73 -11.67
CA TRP A 281 -24.69 -2.16 -11.71
C TRP A 281 -25.98 -2.42 -12.51
N GLU A 282 -26.96 -1.53 -12.43
CA GLU A 282 -28.20 -1.60 -13.20
C GLU A 282 -27.95 -1.40 -14.69
N HIS A 283 -27.16 -0.39 -15.06
CA HIS A 283 -26.79 -0.12 -16.46
C HIS A 283 -26.05 -1.29 -17.11
N ASN A 284 -25.26 -2.03 -16.34
CA ASN A 284 -24.56 -3.22 -16.83
C ASN A 284 -25.44 -4.49 -16.81
N GLU A 285 -26.75 -4.36 -16.52
CA GLU A 285 -27.71 -5.47 -16.41
C GLU A 285 -27.24 -6.58 -15.47
N ALA A 286 -26.41 -6.21 -14.49
CA ALA A 286 -25.74 -7.14 -13.59
C ALA A 286 -26.64 -7.54 -12.40
N LEU A 287 -27.78 -6.86 -12.24
CA LEU A 287 -28.79 -7.13 -11.22
C LEU A 287 -29.95 -7.94 -11.82
N HIS A 288 -30.36 -9.02 -11.16
CA HIS A 288 -31.47 -9.86 -11.63
C HIS A 288 -32.84 -9.30 -11.27
N SER A 289 -32.95 -8.63 -10.12
CA SER A 289 -34.17 -7.95 -9.70
C SER A 289 -34.18 -6.52 -10.20
N LYS A 290 -35.34 -6.05 -10.65
CA LYS A 290 -35.55 -4.63 -10.97
C LYS A 290 -35.22 -3.77 -9.75
N LEU A 291 -34.36 -2.76 -9.91
CA LEU A 291 -34.01 -1.86 -8.83
C LEU A 291 -35.24 -1.02 -8.49
N THR A 292 -35.84 -1.27 -7.31
CA THR A 292 -36.90 -0.42 -6.77
C THR A 292 -36.31 0.39 -5.62
N GLU A 293 -36.79 1.61 -5.39
CA GLU A 293 -36.34 2.44 -4.27
C GLU A 293 -36.46 1.72 -2.92
N SER A 294 -37.52 0.94 -2.73
CA SER A 294 -37.73 0.11 -1.53
C SER A 294 -36.64 -0.95 -1.37
N LEU A 295 -36.25 -1.62 -2.46
CA LEU A 295 -35.19 -2.63 -2.46
C LEU A 295 -33.83 -1.97 -2.17
N PHE A 296 -33.53 -0.85 -2.82
CA PHE A 296 -32.31 -0.07 -2.58
C PHE A 296 -32.19 0.34 -1.12
N MET A 297 -33.26 0.93 -0.55
CA MET A 297 -33.28 1.35 0.85
C MET A 297 -33.18 0.17 1.81
N ALA A 298 -33.85 -0.95 1.51
CA ALA A 298 -33.73 -2.18 2.30
C ALA A 298 -32.28 -2.69 2.32
N LYS A 299 -31.61 -2.75 1.16
CA LYS A 299 -30.21 -3.18 1.07
C LYS A 299 -29.25 -2.20 1.73
N MET A 300 -29.53 -0.91 1.64
CA MET A 300 -28.75 0.12 2.34
C MET A 300 -28.86 -0.01 3.86
N ALA A 301 -30.06 -0.33 4.37
CA ALA A 301 -30.29 -0.60 5.78
C ALA A 301 -29.60 -1.91 6.24
N GLU A 302 -29.75 -3.00 5.49
CA GLU A 302 -29.12 -4.31 5.77
C GLU A 302 -27.59 -4.19 5.91
N SER A 303 -26.96 -3.44 5.01
CA SER A 303 -25.51 -3.23 5.01
C SER A 303 -25.03 -2.15 5.99
N SER A 304 -25.95 -1.42 6.62
CA SER A 304 -25.67 -0.19 7.37
C SER A 304 -24.80 0.81 6.58
N GLY A 305 -24.87 0.78 5.25
CA GLY A 305 -24.07 1.58 4.34
C GLY A 305 -22.61 1.17 4.17
N ASN A 306 -22.18 0.01 4.66
CA ASN A 306 -20.82 -0.49 4.41
C ASN A 306 -20.68 -0.91 2.93
N PRO A 307 -19.74 -0.34 2.15
CA PRO A 307 -19.58 -0.63 0.72
C PRO A 307 -19.49 -2.11 0.39
N ARG A 308 -18.66 -2.85 1.13
CA ARG A 308 -18.44 -4.28 0.86
C ARG A 308 -19.68 -5.10 1.14
N GLU A 309 -20.32 -4.86 2.28
CA GLU A 309 -21.52 -5.59 2.70
C GLU A 309 -22.69 -5.27 1.77
N PHE A 310 -22.85 -4.00 1.39
CA PHE A 310 -23.88 -3.56 0.44
C PHE A 310 -23.75 -4.26 -0.91
N LEU A 311 -22.53 -4.42 -1.42
CA LEU A 311 -22.29 -5.14 -2.66
C LEU A 311 -22.41 -6.66 -2.50
N GLN A 312 -21.62 -7.27 -1.60
CA GLN A 312 -21.51 -8.74 -1.49
C GLN A 312 -22.76 -9.37 -0.89
N HIS A 313 -23.38 -8.72 0.10
CA HIS A 313 -24.51 -9.27 0.84
C HIS A 313 -25.84 -8.59 0.52
N GLY A 314 -25.81 -7.41 -0.09
CA GLY A 314 -27.01 -6.73 -0.61
C GLY A 314 -27.26 -7.05 -2.08
N LEU A 315 -26.57 -6.34 -2.98
CA LEU A 315 -26.80 -6.38 -4.43
C LEU A 315 -26.54 -7.74 -5.05
N LEU A 316 -25.34 -8.31 -4.84
CA LEU A 316 -24.95 -9.56 -5.49
C LEU A 316 -25.68 -10.78 -4.93
N LYS A 317 -26.15 -10.75 -3.67
CA LYS A 317 -26.97 -11.83 -3.09
C LYS A 317 -28.38 -11.90 -3.65
N THR A 318 -28.88 -10.84 -4.29
CA THR A 318 -30.13 -10.95 -5.07
C THR A 318 -29.95 -11.86 -6.30
N ALA A 319 -28.70 -12.13 -6.71
CA ALA A 319 -28.36 -13.24 -7.59
C ALA A 319 -28.34 -14.54 -6.78
N VAL A 320 -29.46 -15.26 -6.72
CA VAL A 320 -29.46 -16.60 -6.12
C VAL A 320 -28.78 -17.58 -7.08
N THR A 321 -27.81 -18.26 -6.48
CA THR A 321 -27.11 -19.48 -6.88
C THR A 321 -28.05 -20.57 -7.41
N TRP A 322 -27.85 -20.95 -8.66
CA TRP A 322 -28.10 -22.32 -9.13
C TRP A 322 -26.74 -23.03 -9.20
#